data_AF-A0A2R6F5G8-F1
#
_entry.id   AF-A0A2R6F5G8-F1
#
_cell.length_a   1.000
_cell.length_b   1.000
_cell.length_c   1.000
_cell.angle_alpha   90.00
_cell.angle_beta   90.00
_cell.angle_gamma   90.00
#
_symmetry.space_group_name_H-M   'P 1'
#
loop_
_entity.id
_entity.type
_entity.pdbx_description
1 polymer ?
#
loop_
_entity_poly.entity_id
_entity_poly.type
_entity_poly.pdbx_seq_one_letter_code
_entity_poly.pdbx_strand_id
1 'polypeptide(L)' 'MDVDISAGRVAGRTQAPPSKSYTHRAILAAGYGEGATVHSPLV' A
#
# COMPACT_ATOMS: atom_id res chain seq x y z
N MET A 1 7.11 -14.56 -13.52
CA MET A 1 8.07 -13.55 -13.05
C MET A 1 9.15 -14.33 -12.36
N ASP A 2 10.37 -14.26 -12.88
CA ASP A 2 11.51 -15.00 -12.36
C ASP A 2 12.45 -14.04 -11.66
N VAL A 3 12.90 -14.43 -10.48
CA VAL A 3 13.76 -13.62 -9.61
C VAL A 3 14.88 -14.52 -9.12
N ASP A 4 16.12 -14.13 -9.43
CA ASP A 4 17.32 -14.75 -8.89
C ASP A 4 17.72 -14.06 -7.58
N ILE A 5 17.93 -14.85 -6.52
CA ILE A 5 18.29 -14.35 -5.18
C ILE A 5 19.64 -14.96 -4.78
N SER A 6 20.59 -14.11 -4.42
CA SER A 6 21.86 -14.49 -3.79
C SER A 6 21.91 -14.03 -2.33
N ALA A 7 22.69 -14.71 -1.49
CA ALA A 7 22.85 -14.33 -0.08
C ALA A 7 23.51 -12.95 0.06
N GLY A 8 23.01 -12.14 0.99
CA GLY A 8 23.53 -10.81 1.33
C GLY A 8 23.11 -10.38 2.73
N ARG A 9 23.81 -9.40 3.31
CA ARG A 9 23.40 -8.78 4.58
C ARG A 9 22.46 -7.61 4.29
N VAL A 10 21.35 -7.54 4.99
CA VAL A 10 20.37 -6.45 4.87
C VAL A 10 20.36 -5.64 6.16
N ALA A 11 20.56 -4.33 6.04
CA ALA A 11 20.50 -3.38 7.15
C ALA A 11 19.90 -2.06 6.66
N GLY A 12 19.15 -1.37 7.53
CA GLY A 12 18.51 -0.10 7.20
C GLY A 12 17.13 0.01 7.83
N ARG A 13 16.46 1.14 7.56
CA ARG A 13 15.09 1.40 7.97
C ARG A 13 14.28 1.77 6.73
N THR A 14 13.11 1.18 6.60
CA THR A 14 12.16 1.50 5.54
C THR A 14 10.75 1.60 6.11
N GLN A 15 9.87 2.25 5.38
CA GLN A 15 8.45 2.33 5.68
C GLN A 15 7.71 1.39 4.72
N ALA A 16 6.88 0.51 5.26
CA ALA A 16 6.02 -0.31 4.43
C ALA A 16 4.95 0.58 3.75
N PRO A 17 4.56 0.27 2.50
CA PRO A 17 3.44 0.95 1.85
C PRO A 17 2.13 0.83 2.65
N PRO A 18 1.18 1.76 2.49
CA PRO A 18 -0.17 1.68 3.03
C PRO A 18 -0.88 0.38 2.67
N SER A 19 -1.74 -0.07 3.58
CA SER A 19 -2.46 -1.33 3.42
C SER A 19 -3.46 -1.27 2.27
N LYS A 20 -3.31 -2.16 1.30
CA LYS A 20 -4.28 -2.38 0.21
C LYS A 20 -5.73 -2.51 0.70
N SER A 21 -5.97 -3.35 1.71
CA SER A 21 -7.33 -3.62 2.20
C SER A 21 -7.95 -2.42 2.91
N TYR A 22 -7.16 -1.55 3.52
CA TYR A 22 -7.65 -0.28 4.07
C TYR A 22 -7.90 0.76 2.96
N THR A 23 -7.01 0.85 1.97
CA THR A 23 -7.22 1.71 0.79
C THR A 23 -8.51 1.35 0.05
N HIS A 24 -8.76 0.06 -0.21
CA HIS A 24 -10.01 -0.38 -0.83
C HIS A 24 -11.24 -0.01 0.00
N ARG A 25 -11.20 -0.24 1.32
CA ARG A 25 -12.33 0.12 2.19
C ARG A 25 -12.56 1.62 2.22
N ALA A 26 -11.52 2.44 2.20
CA ALA A 26 -11.64 3.89 2.12
C ALA A 26 -12.30 4.33 0.80
N ILE A 27 -11.93 3.73 -0.33
CA ILE A 27 -12.55 3.99 -1.64
C ILE A 27 -14.03 3.59 -1.63
N LEU A 28 -14.36 2.41 -1.10
CA LEU A 28 -15.75 1.95 -1.01
C LEU A 28 -16.59 2.88 -0.13
N ALA A 29 -16.08 3.26 1.04
CA ALA A 29 -16.76 4.19 1.93
C ALA A 29 -16.99 5.56 1.28
N ALA A 30 -15.99 6.08 0.54
CA ALA A 30 -16.11 7.33 -0.20
C ALA A 30 -17.23 7.26 -1.25
N GLY A 31 -17.33 6.16 -1.99
CA GLY A 31 -18.38 5.96 -3.00
C GLY A 31 -19.78 5.72 -2.44
N TYR A 32 -19.91 5.27 -1.19
CA TYR A 32 -21.21 5.09 -0.52
C TYR A 32 -21.72 6.35 0.19
N GLY A 33 -20.85 7.33 0.43
CA GLY A 33 -21.25 8.64 0.93
C GLY A 33 -21.38 9.68 -0.19
N GLU A 34 -21.29 10.95 0.18
CA GLU A 34 -21.30 12.09 -0.77
C GLU A 34 -19.97 12.24 -1.57
N GLY A 35 -19.11 11.22 -1.54
CA GLY A 35 -17.74 11.29 -2.07
C GLY A 35 -16.70 11.75 -1.03
N ALA A 36 -15.44 11.33 -1.22
CA ALA A 36 -14.29 11.78 -0.45
C ALA A 36 -12.99 11.62 -1.25
N THR A 37 -11.95 12.36 -0.88
CA THR A 37 -10.59 12.16 -1.42
C THR A 37 -9.79 11.23 -0.52
N VAL A 38 -9.19 10.18 -1.11
CA VAL A 38 -8.28 9.26 -0.40
C VAL A 38 -6.84 9.68 -0.67
N HIS A 39 -6.12 10.07 0.39
CA HIS A 39 -4.72 10.49 0.30
C HIS A 39 -3.76 9.31 0.44
N SER A 40 -2.66 9.36 -0.31
CA SER A 40 -1.58 8.37 -0.30
C SER A 40 -2.05 6.90 -0.45
N PRO A 41 -2.90 6.56 -1.44
CA PRO A 41 -3.25 5.17 -1.68
C PRO A 41 -2.06 4.42 -2.31
N LEU A 42 -1.72 3.23 -1.78
CA LEU A 42 -0.80 2.27 -2.40
C LEU A 42 0.64 2.77 -2.69
N VAL A 43 1.14 3.78 -1.99
CA VAL A 43 2.52 4.30 -2.11
C VAL A 43 3.50 3.70 -1.12
#